data_AF-A0A7D9K4F3-F1
#
_entry.id   AF-A0A7D9K4F3-F1
#
_cell.length_a   1.000
_cell.length_b   1.000
_cell.length_c   1.000
_cell.angle_alpha   90.00
_cell.angle_beta   90.00
_cell.angle_gamma   90.00
#
_symmetry.space_group_name_H-M   'P 1'
#
loop_
_entity.id
_entity.type
_entity.pdbx_description
1 polymer ?
#
loop_
_entity_poly.entity_id
_entity_poly.type
_entity_poly.pdbx_seq_one_letter_code
_entity_poly.pdbx_strand_id
1 'polypeptide(L)'
;PVLSELCDQYDKVLSSILDDHAPLLTKTVIQRPAAPWYNEDIAVQKSKRRKFERCWRRSGLQVDLQVYINQCLLVKELVNTAKANYYSSLIEEAGSDNKKLFHTIDGLLPKSHEKLSLFLKELLALFFR
;
A
#
# COMPACT_ATOMS: atom_id res chain seq x y z
N PRO A 1 38.55 31.42 -25.66
CA PRO A 1 39.36 30.49 -24.83
C PRO A 1 39.07 30.62 -23.34
N VAL A 2 39.28 31.81 -22.74
CA VAL A 2 39.17 32.03 -21.28
C VAL A 2 37.75 31.85 -20.71
N LEU A 3 36.72 32.29 -21.44
CA LEU A 3 35.33 32.14 -20.99
C LEU A 3 34.89 30.67 -20.89
N SER A 4 35.34 29.85 -21.82
CA SER A 4 35.05 28.40 -21.83
C SER A 4 35.63 27.74 -20.57
N GLU A 5 36.86 28.10 -20.21
CA GLU A 5 37.54 27.51 -19.06
C GLU A 5 36.89 27.91 -17.73
N LEU A 6 36.32 29.12 -17.65
CA LEU A 6 35.57 29.57 -16.47
C LEU A 6 34.22 28.83 -16.34
N CYS A 7 33.53 28.57 -17.45
CA CYS A 7 32.33 27.75 -17.48
C CYS A 7 32.61 26.31 -17.05
N ASP A 8 33.70 25.71 -17.57
CA ASP A 8 34.09 24.34 -17.21
C ASP A 8 34.43 24.19 -15.72
N GLN A 9 35.04 25.21 -15.12
CA GLN A 9 35.31 25.25 -13.68
C GLN A 9 34.02 25.37 -12.87
N TYR A 10 33.09 26.21 -13.30
CA TYR A 10 31.79 26.36 -12.65
C TYR A 10 31.02 25.04 -12.64
N ASP A 11 30.91 24.38 -13.79
CA ASP A 11 30.17 23.12 -13.92
C ASP A 11 30.81 22.01 -13.08
N LYS A 12 32.15 21.92 -13.06
CA LYS A 12 32.87 20.93 -12.22
C LYS A 12 32.63 21.14 -10.74
N VAL A 13 32.72 22.37 -10.25
CA VAL A 13 32.50 22.68 -8.83
C VAL A 13 31.05 22.38 -8.44
N LEU A 14 30.09 22.77 -9.29
CA LEU A 14 28.68 22.51 -9.04
C LEU A 14 28.37 21.01 -9.02
N SER A 15 28.90 20.24 -9.99
CA SER A 15 28.77 18.78 -10.01
C SER A 15 29.40 18.12 -8.79
N SER A 16 30.58 18.55 -8.36
CA SER A 16 31.24 18.01 -7.16
C SER A 16 30.39 18.22 -5.90
N ILE A 17 29.85 19.43 -5.72
CA ILE A 17 28.98 19.76 -4.58
C ILE A 17 27.70 18.92 -4.63
N LEU A 18 27.12 18.75 -5.82
CA LEU A 18 25.93 17.89 -6.01
C LEU A 18 26.23 16.44 -5.69
N ASP A 19 27.36 15.88 -6.15
CA ASP A 19 27.73 14.49 -5.89
C ASP A 19 28.05 14.24 -4.41
N ASP A 20 28.64 15.21 -3.72
CA ASP A 20 28.96 15.12 -2.28
C ASP A 20 27.68 15.15 -1.41
N HIS A 21 26.73 16.01 -1.74
CA HIS A 21 25.52 16.22 -0.92
C HIS A 21 24.30 15.40 -1.37
N ALA A 22 24.21 15.09 -2.66
CA ALA A 22 23.08 14.44 -3.30
C ALA A 22 23.54 13.53 -4.47
N PRO A 23 24.35 12.49 -4.16
CA PRO A 23 24.86 11.60 -5.19
C PRO A 23 23.72 11.01 -6.01
N LEU A 24 23.93 10.89 -7.31
CA LEU A 24 22.94 10.29 -8.21
C LEU A 24 22.80 8.80 -7.90
N LEU A 25 21.73 8.43 -7.20
CA LEU A 25 21.42 7.05 -6.87
C LEU A 25 20.34 6.52 -7.81
N THR A 26 20.69 5.57 -8.67
CA THR A 26 19.69 4.80 -9.41
C THR A 26 19.03 3.80 -8.47
N LYS A 27 17.71 3.91 -8.30
CA LYS A 27 16.92 2.94 -7.55
C LYS A 27 15.97 2.20 -8.48
N THR A 28 15.94 0.89 -8.35
CA THR A 28 14.96 0.05 -9.06
C THR A 28 13.60 0.21 -8.40
N VAL A 29 12.63 0.72 -9.14
CA VAL A 29 11.24 0.80 -8.67
C VAL A 29 10.50 -0.44 -9.14
N ILE A 30 10.12 -1.29 -8.20
CA ILE A 30 9.27 -2.46 -8.48
C ILE A 30 7.84 -1.98 -8.70
N GLN A 31 7.36 -2.07 -9.94
CA GLN A 31 5.95 -1.84 -10.25
C GLN A 31 5.14 -3.04 -9.74
N ARG A 32 4.31 -2.81 -8.73
CA ARG A 32 3.39 -3.81 -8.21
C ARG A 32 2.04 -3.64 -8.91
N PRO A 33 1.48 -4.69 -9.53
CA PRO A 33 0.17 -4.60 -10.14
C PRO A 33 -0.86 -4.21 -9.08
N ALA A 34 -1.84 -3.40 -9.47
CA ALA A 34 -2.97 -3.09 -8.63
C ALA A 34 -3.71 -4.39 -8.26
N ALA A 35 -4.19 -4.48 -7.01
CA ALA A 35 -4.97 -5.63 -6.60
C ALA A 35 -6.28 -5.67 -7.40
N PRO A 36 -6.63 -6.79 -8.06
CA PRO A 36 -7.78 -6.85 -8.96
C PRO A 36 -9.14 -6.55 -8.30
N TRP A 37 -9.26 -6.86 -7.01
CA TRP A 37 -10.46 -6.59 -6.20
C TRP A 37 -10.51 -5.17 -5.63
N TYR A 38 -9.50 -4.34 -5.88
CA TYR A 38 -9.45 -2.97 -5.35
C TYR A 38 -10.25 -2.02 -6.23
N ASN A 39 -11.26 -1.38 -5.66
CA ASN A 39 -12.12 -0.42 -6.34
C ASN A 39 -11.97 1.00 -5.76
N GLU A 40 -12.49 1.99 -6.49
CA GLU A 40 -12.45 3.40 -6.09
C GLU A 40 -13.24 3.64 -4.78
N ASP A 41 -14.35 2.91 -4.58
CA ASP A 41 -15.14 3.02 -3.34
C ASP A 41 -14.31 2.68 -2.10
N ILE A 42 -13.54 1.59 -2.13
CA ILE A 42 -12.62 1.23 -1.04
C ILE A 42 -11.58 2.33 -0.85
N ALA A 43 -11.07 2.95 -1.92
CA ALA A 43 -10.11 4.05 -1.83
C ALA A 43 -10.71 5.28 -1.11
N VAL A 44 -11.93 5.66 -1.47
CA VAL A 44 -12.67 6.75 -0.84
C VAL A 44 -12.91 6.46 0.64
N GLN A 45 -13.38 5.25 0.99
CA GLN A 45 -13.68 4.91 2.38
C GLN A 45 -12.42 4.76 3.23
N LYS A 46 -11.29 4.30 2.67
CA LYS A 46 -9.98 4.30 3.35
C LYS A 46 -9.47 5.73 3.59
N SER A 47 -9.71 6.64 2.66
CA SER A 47 -9.37 8.05 2.83
C SER A 47 -10.18 8.70 3.96
N LYS A 48 -11.48 8.40 4.05
CA LYS A 48 -12.34 8.81 5.18
C LYS A 48 -11.87 8.22 6.50
N ARG A 49 -11.48 6.94 6.54
CA ARG A 49 -10.91 6.30 7.73
C ARG A 49 -9.68 7.05 8.25
N ARG A 50 -8.74 7.41 7.38
CA ARG A 50 -7.56 8.22 7.74
C ARG A 50 -7.92 9.62 8.21
N LYS A 51 -9.01 10.22 7.69
CA LYS A 51 -9.51 11.51 8.17
C LYS A 51 -10.03 11.40 9.61
N PHE A 52 -10.85 10.39 9.91
CA PHE A 52 -11.38 10.18 11.27
C PHE A 52 -10.31 9.79 12.27
N GLU A 53 -9.34 8.97 11.86
CA GLU A 53 -8.17 8.63 12.69
C GLU A 53 -7.41 9.89 13.11
N ARG A 54 -7.11 10.80 12.16
CA ARG A 54 -6.45 12.08 12.45
C ARG A 54 -7.31 12.98 13.33
N CYS A 55 -8.63 12.99 13.14
CA CYS A 55 -9.55 13.76 13.98
C CYS A 55 -9.50 13.28 15.43
N TRP A 56 -9.66 11.97 15.64
CA TRP A 56 -9.58 11.33 16.95
C TRP A 56 -8.22 11.53 17.62
N ARG A 57 -7.11 11.33 16.90
CA ARG A 57 -5.76 11.58 17.44
C ARG A 57 -5.54 13.04 17.88
N ARG A 58 -6.26 13.99 17.28
CA ARG A 58 -6.19 15.41 17.65
C ARG A 58 -7.11 15.76 18.82
N SER A 59 -8.34 15.24 18.85
CA SER A 59 -9.34 15.59 19.85
C SER A 59 -9.27 14.74 21.12
N GLY A 60 -8.90 13.46 21.00
CA GLY A 60 -8.93 12.48 22.08
C GLY A 60 -10.33 12.09 22.56
N LEU A 61 -11.40 12.53 21.89
CA LEU A 61 -12.78 12.32 22.34
C LEU A 61 -13.31 10.93 22.00
N GLN A 62 -14.11 10.37 22.90
CA GLN A 62 -14.75 9.06 22.71
C GLN A 62 -15.70 9.02 21.51
N VAL A 63 -16.38 10.14 21.22
CA VAL A 63 -17.29 10.24 20.06
C VAL A 63 -16.49 10.10 18.76
N ASP A 64 -15.34 10.77 18.65
CA ASP A 64 -14.47 10.67 17.47
C ASP A 64 -13.86 9.27 17.33
N LEU A 65 -13.53 8.62 18.46
CA LEU A 65 -13.10 7.22 18.46
C LEU A 65 -14.19 6.30 17.90
N GLN A 66 -15.45 6.47 18.32
CA GLN A 66 -16.56 5.65 17.83
C GLN A 66 -16.77 5.83 16.32
N VAL A 67 -16.67 7.07 15.82
CA VAL A 67 -16.73 7.36 14.38
C VAL A 67 -15.60 6.67 13.62
N TYR A 68 -14.37 6.71 14.15
CA TYR A 68 -13.23 6.02 13.57
C TYR A 68 -13.42 4.48 13.54
N ILE A 69 -13.88 3.88 14.64
CA ILE A 69 -14.14 2.44 14.73
C ILE A 69 -15.20 2.00 13.72
N ASN A 70 -16.32 2.73 13.65
CA ASN A 70 -17.39 2.44 12.69
C ASN A 70 -16.87 2.48 11.24
N GLN A 71 -16.02 3.46 10.92
CA GLN A 71 -15.40 3.54 9.60
C GLN A 71 -14.39 2.41 9.35
N CYS A 72 -13.69 1.93 10.38
CA CYS A 72 -12.81 0.76 10.26
C CYS A 72 -13.61 -0.50 9.90
N LEU A 73 -14.74 -0.72 10.56
CA LEU A 73 -15.64 -1.84 10.29
C LEU A 73 -16.19 -1.75 8.86
N LEU A 74 -16.67 -0.57 8.43
CA LEU A 74 -17.14 -0.36 7.06
C LEU A 74 -16.09 -0.74 6.01
N VAL A 75 -14.85 -0.25 6.18
CA VAL A 75 -13.76 -0.55 5.24
C VAL A 75 -13.43 -2.05 5.24
N LYS A 76 -13.47 -2.70 6.40
CA LYS A 76 -13.25 -4.15 6.52
C LYS A 76 -14.30 -4.91 5.72
N GLU A 77 -15.58 -4.59 5.89
CA GLU A 77 -16.67 -5.22 5.15
C GLU A 77 -16.54 -5.00 3.65
N LEU A 78 -16.28 -3.77 3.19
CA LEU A 78 -16.10 -3.49 1.76
C LEU A 78 -14.96 -4.30 1.13
N VAL A 79 -13.82 -4.40 1.82
CA VAL A 79 -12.69 -5.20 1.35
C VAL A 79 -13.03 -6.69 1.32
N ASN A 80 -13.73 -7.19 2.34
CA ASN A 80 -14.14 -8.59 2.39
C ASN A 80 -15.12 -8.91 1.25
N THR A 81 -16.13 -8.08 1.05
CA THR A 81 -17.11 -8.23 -0.04
C THR A 81 -16.45 -8.16 -1.41
N ALA A 82 -15.57 -7.18 -1.64
CA ALA A 82 -14.89 -7.06 -2.93
C ALA A 82 -13.99 -8.26 -3.23
N LYS A 83 -13.28 -8.77 -2.21
CA LYS A 83 -12.49 -10.01 -2.34
C LYS A 83 -13.39 -11.21 -2.61
N ALA A 84 -14.46 -11.38 -1.84
CA ALA A 84 -15.40 -12.48 -2.01
C ALA A 84 -15.95 -12.50 -3.44
N ASN A 85 -16.47 -11.36 -3.93
CA ASN A 85 -17.01 -11.24 -5.28
C ASN A 85 -15.96 -11.60 -6.35
N TYR A 86 -14.74 -11.07 -6.22
CA TYR A 86 -13.65 -11.34 -7.17
C TYR A 86 -13.25 -12.82 -7.22
N TYR A 87 -13.10 -13.46 -6.06
CA TYR A 87 -12.72 -14.87 -6.05
C TYR A 87 -13.89 -15.79 -6.43
N SER A 88 -15.12 -15.42 -6.08
CA SER A 88 -16.32 -16.12 -6.57
C SER A 88 -16.41 -16.08 -8.09
N SER A 89 -16.22 -14.92 -8.72
CA SER A 89 -16.24 -14.81 -10.19
C SER A 89 -15.11 -15.62 -10.82
N LEU A 90 -13.94 -15.68 -10.20
CA LEU A 90 -12.80 -16.45 -10.70
C LEU A 90 -13.02 -17.96 -10.60
N ILE A 91 -13.73 -18.42 -9.57
CA ILE A 91 -14.15 -19.82 -9.42
C ILE A 91 -15.21 -20.17 -10.47
N GLU A 92 -16.18 -19.28 -10.70
CA GLU A 92 -17.20 -19.45 -11.74
C GLU A 92 -16.58 -19.51 -13.14
N GLU A 93 -15.61 -18.63 -13.45
CA GLU A 93 -14.89 -18.62 -14.72
C GLU A 93 -14.04 -19.88 -14.94
N ALA A 94 -13.49 -20.47 -13.87
CA ALA A 94 -12.74 -21.72 -13.96
C ALA A 94 -13.61 -22.91 -14.40
N GLY A 95 -14.92 -22.88 -14.16
CA GLY A 95 -15.86 -23.90 -14.61
C GLY A 95 -15.44 -25.31 -14.21
N SER A 96 -15.16 -26.16 -15.21
CA SER A 96 -14.72 -27.56 -15.02
C SER A 96 -13.19 -27.74 -15.03
N ASP A 97 -12.41 -26.67 -15.20
CA ASP A 97 -10.95 -26.74 -15.26
C ASP A 97 -10.34 -26.80 -13.85
N ASN A 98 -10.29 -28.01 -13.29
CA ASN A 98 -9.76 -28.27 -11.95
C ASN A 98 -8.35 -27.68 -11.74
N LYS A 99 -7.48 -27.71 -12.76
CA LYS A 99 -6.12 -27.13 -12.66
C LYS A 99 -6.14 -25.62 -12.40
N LYS A 100 -7.04 -24.89 -13.08
CA LYS A 100 -7.17 -23.43 -12.89
C LYS A 100 -7.73 -23.14 -11.50
N LEU A 101 -8.73 -23.89 -11.06
CA LEU A 101 -9.31 -23.78 -9.71
C LEU A 101 -8.27 -24.02 -8.60
N PHE A 102 -7.48 -25.09 -8.69
CA PHE A 102 -6.45 -25.34 -7.67
C PHE A 102 -5.35 -24.28 -7.68
N HIS A 103 -4.98 -23.74 -8.85
CA HIS A 103 -4.02 -22.65 -8.93
C HIS A 103 -4.52 -21.36 -8.26
N THR A 104 -5.81 -21.05 -8.38
CA THR A 104 -6.40 -19.87 -7.73
C THR A 104 -6.50 -20.07 -6.21
N ILE A 105 -6.84 -21.27 -5.76
CA ILE A 105 -6.84 -21.65 -4.33
C ILE A 105 -5.44 -21.57 -3.72
N ASP A 106 -4.41 -22.05 -4.42
CA ASP A 106 -3.01 -21.97 -3.98
C ASP A 106 -2.51 -20.52 -3.80
N GLY A 107 -3.11 -19.58 -4.54
CA GLY A 107 -2.86 -18.14 -4.38
C GLY A 107 -3.57 -17.53 -3.17
N LEU A 108 -4.69 -18.12 -2.73
CA LEU A 108 -5.47 -17.69 -1.57
C LEU A 108 -4.88 -18.18 -0.25
N LEU A 109 -4.31 -19.38 -0.26
CA LEU A 109 -3.76 -19.99 0.93
C LEU A 109 -2.37 -19.41 1.23
N PRO A 110 -2.08 -19.06 2.49
CA PRO A 110 -0.74 -18.66 2.88
C PRO A 110 0.24 -19.80 2.57
N LYS A 111 1.24 -19.53 1.73
CA LYS A 111 2.38 -20.44 1.54
C LYS A 111 3.23 -20.41 2.81
N SER A 112 2.85 -21.26 3.78
CA SER A 112 3.52 -21.56 5.05
C SER A 112 3.84 -20.40 6.03
N HIS A 113 4.18 -20.78 7.26
CA HIS A 113 3.70 -20.26 8.55
C HIS A 113 4.36 -18.97 9.11
N GLU A 114 5.18 -18.25 8.35
CA GLU A 114 5.98 -17.12 8.90
C GLU A 114 5.30 -15.74 8.77
N LYS A 115 4.44 -15.54 7.77
CA LYS A 115 3.92 -14.19 7.43
C LYS A 115 2.75 -13.71 8.29
N LEU A 116 1.96 -14.63 8.86
CA LEU A 116 0.83 -14.29 9.74
C LEU A 116 1.31 -13.62 11.04
N SER A 117 2.47 -14.03 11.54
CA SER A 117 3.14 -13.43 12.72
C SER A 117 3.52 -11.97 12.50
N LEU A 118 4.08 -11.65 11.32
CA LEU A 118 4.47 -10.28 10.95
C LEU A 118 3.25 -9.38 10.74
N PHE A 119 2.20 -9.88 10.07
CA PHE A 119 0.99 -9.11 9.81
C PHE A 119 0.22 -8.74 11.09
N LEU A 120 0.14 -9.67 12.05
CA LEU A 120 -0.48 -9.39 13.36
C LEU A 120 0.34 -8.41 14.19
N LYS A 121 1.68 -8.50 14.15
CA LYS A 121 2.58 -7.53 14.81
C LYS A 121 2.42 -6.12 14.24
N GLU A 122 2.26 -5.98 12.94
CA GLU A 122 2.08 -4.69 12.25
C GLU A 122 0.71 -4.08 12.53
N LEU A 123 -0.34 -4.90 12.58
CA LEU A 123 -1.70 -4.48 12.98
C LEU A 123 -1.76 -4.03 14.44
N LEU A 124 -1.11 -4.76 15.35
CA LEU A 124 -1.00 -4.37 16.76
C LEU A 124 -0.15 -3.10 16.92
N ALA A 125 0.94 -2.96 16.18
CA ALA A 125 1.77 -1.74 16.22
C ALA A 125 1.02 -0.48 15.72
N LEU A 126 0.06 -0.63 14.80
CA LEU A 126 -0.82 0.46 14.35
C LEU A 126 -1.97 0.74 15.32
N PHE A 127 -2.36 -0.23 16.15
CA PHE A 127 -3.43 -0.07 17.15
C PHE A 127 -2.91 0.49 18.49
N PHE A 128 -1.63 0.27 18.81
CA PHE A 128 -0.99 0.66 20.08
C PHE A 128 0.01 1.83 19.95
N ARG A 129 0.00 2.59 18.85
CA ARG A 129 0.80 3.81 18.66
C ARG A 129 -0.07 5.01 18.29
#